data_AF-A0A520GM13-F1
#
_entry.id   AF-A0A520GM13-F1
#
_cell.length_a   1.000
_cell.length_b   1.000
_cell.length_c   1.000
_cell.angle_alpha   90.00
_cell.angle_beta   90.00
_cell.angle_gamma   90.00
#
_symmetry.space_group_name_H-M   'P 1'
#
loop_
_entity.id
_entity.type
_entity.pdbx_description
1 polymer ?
#
loop_
_entity_poly.entity_id
_entity_poly.type
_entity_poly.pdbx_seq_one_letter_code
_entity_poly.pdbx_strand_id
1 'polypeptide(L)' 'MLIDDFEYRHLLAKCRDARDGGIGALSTGEQIAAALVLNRPEWLTQMGYTMAEAVDRIGLIWCSMLLQVQRDLGD' A
#
# COMPACT_ATOMS: atom_id res chain seq x y z
N MET A 1 17.31 10.33 0.60
CA MET A 1 15.92 10.66 0.93
C MET A 1 15.63 9.95 2.24
N LEU A 2 15.54 10.68 3.36
CA LEU A 2 15.15 10.07 4.62
C LEU A 2 13.71 9.61 4.45
N ILE A 3 13.47 8.30 4.61
CA ILE A 3 12.13 7.75 4.70
C ILE A 3 11.45 8.50 5.85
N ASP A 4 10.28 9.09 5.60
CA ASP A 4 9.48 9.68 6.66
C ASP A 4 8.98 8.52 7.56
N ASP A 5 9.55 8.43 8.77
CA ASP A 5 9.28 7.36 9.72
C ASP A 5 7.80 7.31 10.14
N PHE A 6 7.09 8.45 10.10
CA PHE A 6 5.65 8.49 10.36
C PHE A 6 4.87 7.83 9.23
N GLU A 7 5.13 8.22 7.98
CA GLU A 7 4.48 7.65 6.80
C GLU A 7 4.80 6.16 6.65
N TYR A 8 6.04 5.77 6.93
CA TYR A 8 6.46 4.37 6.92
C TYR A 8 5.65 3.50 7.89
N ARG A 9 5.60 3.90 9.17
CA ARG A 9 4.86 3.15 10.20
C ARG A 9 3.37 3.13 9.91
N HIS A 10 2.84 4.24 9.40
CA HIS A 10 1.45 4.34 9.01
C HIS A 10 1.13 3.34 7.89
N LEU A 11 1.87 3.35 6.78
CA LEU A 11 1.66 2.42 5.68
C LEU A 11 1.82 0.95 6.12
N LEU A 12 2.85 0.65 6.92
CA LEU A 12 3.06 -0.69 7.45
C LEU A 12 1.87 -1.18 8.29
N ALA A 13 1.34 -0.32 9.17
CA ALA A 13 0.16 -0.65 9.97
C ALA A 13 -1.06 -0.94 9.08
N LYS A 14 -1.32 -0.11 8.07
CA LYS A 14 -2.46 -0.29 7.16
C LYS A 14 -2.35 -1.54 6.30
N CYS A 15 -1.13 -1.91 5.90
CA CYS A 15 -0.92 -3.15 5.18
C CYS A 15 -1.13 -4.39 6.08
N ARG A 16 -0.79 -4.31 7.38
CA ARG A 16 -1.13 -5.36 8.36
C ARG A 16 -2.64 -5.51 8.52
N ASP A 17 -3.34 -4.39 8.73
CA ASP A 17 -4.80 -4.37 8.81
C ASP A 17 -5.45 -5.00 7.56
N ALA A 18 -4.96 -4.65 6.37
CA ALA A 18 -5.45 -5.20 5.11
C ALA A 18 -5.17 -6.69 4.92
N ARG A 19 -3.98 -7.15 5.33
CA ARG A 19 -3.59 -8.56 5.24
C ARG A 19 -4.52 -9.43 6.10
N ASP A 20 -4.84 -8.96 7.30
CA ASP A 20 -5.54 -9.74 8.30
C ASP A 20 -7.07 -9.59 8.22
N GLY A 21 -7.56 -8.43 7.76
CA GLY A 21 -9.00 -8.09 7.73
C GLY A 21 -9.56 -7.61 6.38
N GLY A 22 -8.72 -7.52 5.34
CA GLY A 22 -9.11 -6.95 4.05
C GLY A 22 -9.17 -5.41 4.04
N ILE A 23 -9.52 -4.82 2.90
CA ILE A 23 -9.30 -3.39 2.62
C ILE A 23 -10.50 -2.46 2.91
N GLY A 24 -11.64 -3.00 3.37
CA GLY A 24 -12.91 -2.27 3.42
C GLY A 24 -12.95 -1.05 4.36
N ALA A 25 -12.11 -1.03 5.40
CA ALA A 25 -12.01 0.07 6.36
C ALA A 25 -10.94 1.12 6.01
N LEU A 26 -10.20 0.91 4.92
CA LEU A 26 -9.12 1.79 4.48
C LEU A 26 -9.64 2.91 3.57
N SER A 27 -8.98 4.06 3.59
CA SER A 27 -9.16 5.08 2.55
C SER A 27 -8.69 4.56 1.20
N THR A 28 -9.17 5.14 0.09
CA THR A 28 -8.82 4.69 -1.26
C THR A 28 -7.30 4.64 -1.51
N GLY A 29 -6.53 5.61 -0.98
CA GLY A 29 -5.06 5.60 -1.11
C GLY A 29 -4.41 4.44 -0.36
N GLU A 30 -4.87 4.17 0.87
CA GLU A 30 -4.42 3.04 1.68
C GLU A 30 -4.80 1.69 1.03
N GLN A 31 -6.00 1.58 0.45
CA GLN A 31 -6.43 0.37 -0.28
C GLN A 31 -5.48 0.07 -1.45
N ILE A 32 -5.16 1.08 -2.25
CA ILE A 32 -4.25 0.95 -3.40
C ILE A 32 -2.84 0.59 -2.94
N ALA A 33 -2.33 1.27 -1.90
CA ALA A 33 -1.00 0.99 -1.38
C ALA A 33 -0.89 -0.42 -0.80
N ALA A 34 -1.89 -0.86 -0.03
CA ALA A 34 -1.97 -2.22 0.49
C ALA A 34 -2.06 -3.25 -0.63
N ALA A 35 -2.83 -2.97 -1.70
CA ALA A 35 -2.89 -3.85 -2.86
C ALA A 35 -1.54 -4.00 -3.56
N LEU A 36 -0.77 -2.92 -3.69
CA LEU A 36 0.58 -2.97 -4.27
C LEU A 36 1.55 -3.75 -3.37
N VAL A 37 1.59 -3.44 -2.08
CA VAL A 37 2.49 -4.09 -1.10
C VAL A 37 2.19 -5.59 -0.95
N LEU A 38 0.91 -5.96 -0.87
CA LEU A 38 0.48 -7.36 -0.71
C LEU A 38 0.42 -8.12 -2.05
N ASN A 39 0.83 -7.49 -3.15
CA ASN A 39 0.79 -8.04 -4.50
C ASN A 39 -0.59 -8.61 -4.88
N ARG A 40 -1.63 -7.78 -4.72
CA ARG A 40 -3.05 -8.09 -4.97
C ARG A 40 -3.58 -7.29 -6.19
N PRO A 41 -3.15 -7.61 -7.42
CA PRO A 41 -3.58 -6.88 -8.63
C PRO A 41 -5.09 -6.97 -8.89
N GLU A 42 -5.77 -7.99 -8.36
CA GLU A 42 -7.22 -8.11 -8.44
C GLU A 42 -7.95 -7.03 -7.64
N TRP A 43 -7.38 -6.56 -6.52
CA TRP A 43 -7.95 -5.45 -5.75
C TRP A 43 -7.87 -4.14 -6.54
N LEU A 44 -6.74 -3.87 -7.21
CA LEU A 44 -6.61 -2.72 -8.11
C LEU A 44 -7.65 -2.77 -9.23
N THR A 45 -7.81 -3.95 -9.84
CA THR A 45 -8.80 -4.17 -10.90
C THR A 45 -10.23 -3.93 -10.42
N GLN A 46 -10.59 -4.42 -9.23
CA GLN A 46 -11.91 -4.19 -8.62
C GLN A 46 -12.19 -2.71 -8.34
N MET A 47 -11.15 -1.95 -7.96
CA MET A 47 -11.24 -0.50 -7.76
C MET A 47 -11.20 0.29 -9.09
N GLY A 48 -10.98 -0.36 -10.23
CA GLY A 48 -10.89 0.27 -11.54
C GLY A 48 -9.56 0.98 -11.82
N TYR A 49 -8.47 0.60 -11.14
CA TYR A 49 -7.14 1.17 -11.35
C TYR A 49 -6.23 0.25 -12.16
N THR A 50 -5.51 0.82 -13.12
CA THR A 50 -4.29 0.21 -13.67
C THR A 50 -3.12 0.36 -12.69
N MET A 51 -2.05 -0.41 -12.91
CA MET A 51 -0.82 -0.31 -12.12
C MET A 51 -0.22 1.11 -12.15
N ALA A 52 -0.21 1.75 -13.34
CA ALA A 52 0.36 3.08 -13.50
C ALA A 52 -0.45 4.15 -12.75
N GLU A 53 -1.79 4.09 -12.84
CA GLU A 53 -2.67 4.99 -12.09
C GLU A 53 -2.57 4.75 -10.58
N ALA A 54 -2.42 3.51 -10.14
CA ALA A 54 -2.22 3.16 -8.73
C ALA A 54 -0.94 3.82 -8.18
N VAL A 55 0.17 3.72 -8.90
CA VAL A 55 1.45 4.33 -8.55
C VAL A 55 1.35 5.86 -8.51
N ASP A 56 0.70 6.48 -9.51
CA ASP A 56 0.47 7.92 -9.52
C ASP A 56 -0.39 8.36 -8.31
N ARG A 57 -1.45 7.60 -8.00
CA ARG A 57 -2.41 7.91 -6.95
C ARG A 57 -1.81 7.91 -5.53
N ILE A 58 -0.91 6.98 -5.22
CA ILE A 58 -0.29 6.92 -3.88
C ILE A 58 0.88 7.90 -3.72
N GLY A 59 1.40 8.43 -4.83
CA GLY A 59 2.47 9.41 -4.84
C GLY A 59 3.86 8.84 -4.50
N LEU A 60 4.89 9.65 -4.79
CA LEU A 60 6.29 9.23 -4.75
C LEU A 60 6.79 8.80 -3.36
N ILE A 61 6.26 9.42 -2.29
CA ILE A 61 6.67 9.11 -0.91
C ILE A 61 6.31 7.66 -0.59
N TRP A 62 5.06 7.27 -0.77
CA TRP A 62 4.61 5.90 -0.50
C TRP A 62 5.16 4.90 -1.52
N CYS A 63 5.28 5.28 -2.80
CA CYS A 63 5.95 4.44 -3.80
C CYS A 63 7.37 4.05 -3.38
N SER A 64 8.12 4.98 -2.80
CA SER A 64 9.52 4.75 -2.43
C SER A 64 9.71 3.74 -1.29
N MET A 65 8.66 3.44 -0.53
CA MET A 65 8.70 2.53 0.62
C MET A 65 8.01 1.18 0.40
N LEU A 66 7.32 0.97 -0.73
CA LEU A 66 6.54 -0.26 -1.01
C LEU A 66 7.36 -1.54 -0.77
N LEU A 67 8.57 -1.61 -1.33
CA LEU A 67 9.42 -2.79 -1.21
C LEU A 67 9.91 -3.04 0.22
N GLN A 68 10.17 -1.97 0.99
CA GLN A 68 10.61 -2.12 2.37
C GLN A 68 9.44 -2.61 3.24
N VAL A 69 8.27 -1.99 3.11
CA VAL A 69 7.06 -2.41 3.83
C VAL A 69 6.70 -3.87 3.50
N GLN A 70 6.80 -4.26 2.22
CA GLN A 70 6.53 -5.64 1.80
C GLN A 70 7.47 -6.66 2.49
N ARG A 71 8.75 -6.32 2.69
CA ARG A 71 9.70 -7.19 3.40
C ARG A 71 9.35 -7.29 4.88
N ASP A 72 9.12 -6.16 5.54
CA ASP A 72 8.83 -6.06 6.98
C ASP A 72 7.42 -6.61 7.36
N LEU A 73 6.57 -6.93 6.38
CA LEU A 73 5.33 -7.67 6.59
C LEU A 73 5.52 -9.19 6.62
N GLY A 74 6.61 -9.69 6.02
CA GLY A 74 6.94 -11.11 5.97
C GLY A 74 7.69 -11.61 7.21
N ASP A 75 8.29 -10.69 7.96
CA ASP A 75 8.91 -10.91 9.28
C ASP A 75 7.87 -10.82 10.42
#